data_AF-A0A821BNE4-F1
#
_entry.id   AF-A0A821BNE4-F1
#
_cell.length_a   1.000
_cell.length_b   1.000
_cell.length_c   1.000
_cell.angle_alpha   90.00
_cell.angle_beta   90.00
_cell.angle_gamma   90.00
#
_symmetry.space_group_name_H-M   'P 1'
#
loop_
_entity.id
_entity.type
_entity.pdbx_description
1 polymer ?
#
loop_
_entity_poly.entity_id
_entity_poly.type
_entity_poly.pdbx_seq_one_letter_code
_entity_poly.pdbx_strand_id
1 'polypeptide(L)'
;MLHSLISNSNLKISEVEFRFDELQNKFKNLNIQYAFGSEDMTRVIKKIKYDSIANTFVGFPTPLAHRIPIKEYYKTDSFDILKLWFSSIEKSSLLNVHMIQPLQSSSQNVIPSPFLLAAYGTNTTTTADDILQRWWYIFNQFSQRKIRIIGFSTDADAKYLRAMRLISGFFDSSPNLQLHQHPLAFKIQTTSQWP
;
A
#
# COMPACT_ATOMS: atom_id res chain seq x y z
N MET A 1 12.67 -22.15 -13.22
CA MET A 1 13.16 -21.48 -11.99
C MET A 1 12.07 -20.65 -11.30
N LEU A 2 11.41 -19.67 -11.96
CA LEU A 2 10.34 -18.88 -11.31
C LEU A 2 9.11 -19.71 -10.91
N HIS A 3 8.61 -20.56 -11.82
CA HIS A 3 7.47 -21.45 -11.52
C HIS A 3 7.76 -22.42 -10.36
N SER A 4 8.99 -22.94 -10.26
CA SER A 4 9.39 -23.83 -9.16
C SER A 4 9.54 -23.08 -7.83
N LEU A 5 9.96 -21.81 -7.86
CA LEU A 5 9.98 -20.95 -6.66
C LEU A 5 8.56 -20.61 -6.20
N ILE A 6 7.64 -20.34 -7.12
CA ILE A 6 6.23 -20.08 -6.81
C ILE A 6 5.54 -21.34 -6.26
N SER A 7 5.78 -22.50 -6.87
CA SER A 7 5.17 -23.76 -6.42
C SER A 7 5.71 -24.24 -5.07
N ASN A 8 6.96 -23.92 -4.74
CA ASN A 8 7.60 -24.29 -3.47
C ASN A 8 7.42 -23.23 -2.38
N SER A 9 6.76 -22.10 -2.70
CA SER A 9 6.48 -21.04 -1.74
C SER A 9 5.23 -21.39 -0.93
N ASN A 10 5.40 -21.54 0.39
CA ASN A 10 4.28 -21.63 1.33
C ASN A 10 3.63 -20.26 1.65
N LEU A 11 4.10 -19.18 1.02
CA LEU A 11 3.53 -17.85 1.20
C LEU A 11 2.23 -17.73 0.40
N LYS A 12 1.09 -17.84 1.09
CA LYS A 12 -0.22 -17.43 0.55
C LYS A 12 -0.44 -15.96 0.91
N ILE A 13 -0.67 -15.13 -0.10
CA ILE A 13 -1.06 -13.73 0.08
C ILE A 13 -2.53 -13.63 -0.29
N SER A 14 -3.33 -13.04 0.59
CA SER A 14 -4.75 -12.79 0.35
C SER A 14 -4.96 -11.38 -0.19
N GLU A 15 -5.97 -11.19 -1.05
CA GLU A 15 -6.37 -9.86 -1.48
C GLU A 15 -6.78 -9.02 -0.25
N VAL A 16 -6.45 -7.73 -0.24
CA VAL A 16 -6.82 -6.76 0.81
C VAL A 16 -6.16 -6.99 2.18
N GLU A 17 -5.43 -8.06 2.36
CA GLU A 17 -4.77 -8.37 3.63
C GLU A 17 -3.56 -7.46 3.87
N PHE A 18 -3.68 -6.56 4.85
CA PHE A 18 -2.56 -5.77 5.35
C PHE A 18 -1.75 -6.57 6.36
N ARG A 19 -0.57 -7.01 5.94
CA ARG A 19 0.32 -7.94 6.66
C ARG A 19 1.21 -7.25 7.70
N PHE A 20 0.63 -6.36 8.52
CA PHE A 20 1.37 -5.54 9.47
C PHE A 20 2.12 -6.34 10.53
N ASP A 21 1.52 -7.40 11.06
CA ASP A 21 2.10 -8.18 12.15
C ASP A 21 3.26 -9.06 11.66
N GLU A 22 3.13 -9.63 10.47
CA GLU A 22 4.19 -10.41 9.83
C GLU A 22 5.40 -9.53 9.50
N LEU A 23 5.13 -8.30 9.03
CA LEU A 23 6.17 -7.30 8.80
C LEU A 23 6.83 -6.88 10.11
N GLN A 24 6.07 -6.67 11.18
CA GLN A 24 6.61 -6.35 12.50
C GLN A 24 7.54 -7.45 13.00
N ASN A 25 7.14 -8.73 12.85
CA ASN A 25 7.97 -9.87 13.23
C ASN A 25 9.28 -9.90 12.41
N LYS A 26 9.21 -9.65 11.10
CA LYS A 26 10.40 -9.50 10.25
C LYS A 26 11.32 -8.38 10.74
N PHE A 27 10.75 -7.23 11.10
CA PHE A 27 11.52 -6.05 11.54
C PHE A 27 12.16 -6.25 12.91
N LYS A 28 11.44 -6.89 13.86
CA LYS A 28 11.98 -7.24 15.17
C LYS A 28 13.19 -8.17 15.05
N ASN A 29 13.08 -9.22 14.22
CA ASN A 29 14.17 -10.18 14.01
C ASN A 29 15.43 -9.54 13.41
N LEU A 30 15.24 -8.48 12.62
CA LEU A 30 16.34 -7.75 12.00
C LEU A 30 16.77 -6.54 12.82
N ASN A 31 16.06 -6.16 13.89
CA ASN A 31 16.23 -4.91 14.63
C ASN A 31 16.09 -3.64 13.75
N ILE A 32 15.04 -3.58 12.93
CA ILE A 32 14.73 -2.45 12.05
C ILE A 32 13.61 -1.60 12.65
N GLN A 33 13.82 -0.29 12.66
CA GLN A 33 12.85 0.69 13.19
C GLN A 33 12.36 1.70 12.16
N TYR A 34 13.03 1.79 11.00
CA TYR A 34 12.73 2.78 9.97
C TYR A 34 12.38 2.09 8.66
N ALA A 35 11.39 2.63 7.95
CA ALA A 35 11.01 2.15 6.63
C ALA A 35 10.48 3.26 5.74
N PHE A 36 10.46 2.98 4.45
CA PHE A 36 9.84 3.79 3.40
C PHE A 36 8.64 3.03 2.84
N GLY A 37 7.51 3.71 2.66
CA GLY A 37 6.35 3.14 1.99
C GLY A 37 6.39 3.40 0.49
N SER A 38 5.84 2.50 -0.30
CA SER A 38 5.60 2.73 -1.73
C SER A 38 4.21 2.26 -2.11
N GLU A 39 3.47 3.08 -2.86
CA GLU A 39 2.17 2.72 -3.42
C GLU A 39 2.18 2.94 -4.94
N ASP A 40 1.73 1.95 -5.68
CA ASP A 40 1.56 2.05 -7.13
C ASP A 40 0.38 1.19 -7.62
N MET A 41 -0.11 1.46 -8.84
CA MET A 41 -1.15 0.69 -9.52
C MET A 41 -0.61 0.09 -10.81
N THR A 42 -0.59 -1.24 -10.88
CA THR A 42 -0.17 -1.96 -12.09
C THR A 42 -1.36 -2.58 -12.83
N ARG A 43 -1.29 -2.69 -14.16
CA ARG A 43 -2.34 -3.35 -14.95
C ARG A 43 -2.35 -4.86 -14.71
N VAL A 44 -3.54 -5.44 -14.65
CA VAL A 44 -3.72 -6.89 -14.49
C VAL A 44 -4.65 -7.46 -15.54
N ILE A 45 -4.53 -8.77 -15.76
CA ILE A 45 -5.46 -9.51 -16.60
C ILE A 45 -6.81 -9.57 -15.87
N LYS A 46 -7.84 -9.03 -16.51
CA LYS A 46 -9.22 -9.00 -15.99
C LYS A 46 -9.78 -10.42 -15.86
N LYS A 47 -9.68 -11.02 -14.68
CA LYS A 47 -10.18 -12.36 -14.40
C LYS A 47 -10.80 -12.43 -13.01
N ILE A 48 -11.99 -13.00 -12.93
CA ILE A 48 -12.62 -13.34 -11.65
C ILE A 48 -12.20 -14.77 -11.29
N LYS A 49 -11.82 -14.98 -10.04
CA LYS A 49 -11.56 -16.30 -9.46
C LYS A 49 -12.33 -16.45 -8.16
N TYR A 50 -12.80 -17.66 -7.91
CA TYR A 50 -13.37 -18.03 -6.62
C TYR A 50 -12.25 -18.54 -5.71
N ASP A 51 -12.12 -17.96 -4.51
CA ASP A 51 -11.29 -18.51 -3.43
C ASP A 51 -12.17 -19.37 -2.53
N SER A 52 -12.01 -20.69 -2.66
CA SER A 52 -12.79 -21.67 -1.89
C SER A 52 -12.45 -21.68 -0.40
N ILE A 53 -11.28 -21.18 -0.01
CA ILE A 53 -10.86 -21.16 1.40
C ILE A 53 -11.58 -20.04 2.15
N ALA A 54 -11.68 -18.86 1.54
CA ALA A 54 -12.38 -17.71 2.14
C ALA A 54 -13.88 -17.65 1.79
N ASN A 55 -14.33 -18.47 0.83
CA ASN A 55 -15.66 -18.40 0.22
C ASN A 55 -15.95 -16.99 -0.33
N THR A 56 -15.06 -16.48 -1.18
CA THR A 56 -15.16 -15.13 -1.76
C THR A 56 -14.74 -15.13 -3.23
N PHE A 57 -15.23 -14.17 -3.99
CA PHE A 57 -14.72 -13.87 -5.33
C PHE A 57 -13.63 -12.80 -5.29
N VAL A 58 -12.57 -13.02 -6.06
CA VAL A 58 -11.42 -12.11 -6.25
C VAL A 58 -11.37 -11.68 -7.71
N GLY A 59 -11.03 -10.42 -7.98
CA GLY A 59 -10.89 -9.88 -9.34
C GLY A 59 -11.95 -8.85 -9.74
N PHE A 60 -12.87 -8.51 -8.84
CA PHE A 60 -13.64 -7.26 -8.90
C PHE A 60 -12.87 -6.13 -8.20
N PRO A 61 -13.10 -4.85 -8.54
CA PRO A 61 -12.54 -3.72 -7.80
C PRO A 61 -12.99 -3.79 -6.34
N THR A 62 -12.05 -3.82 -5.40
CA THR A 62 -12.37 -3.92 -3.98
C THR A 62 -13.05 -2.64 -3.49
N PRO A 63 -14.24 -2.75 -2.89
CA PRO A 63 -14.89 -1.59 -2.26
C PRO A 63 -14.10 -1.08 -1.06
N LEU A 64 -14.22 0.22 -0.81
CA LEU A 64 -13.52 0.89 0.28
C LEU A 64 -14.50 1.30 1.38
N ALA A 65 -14.20 0.97 2.64
CA ALA A 65 -14.84 1.54 3.82
C ALA A 65 -13.86 2.51 4.49
N HIS A 66 -14.27 3.77 4.70
CA HIS A 66 -13.37 4.83 5.17
C HIS A 66 -12.07 4.91 4.35
N ARG A 67 -12.19 4.69 3.04
CA ARG A 67 -11.10 4.69 2.04
C ARG A 67 -10.03 3.60 2.22
N ILE A 68 -10.30 2.63 3.10
CA ILE A 68 -9.51 1.41 3.28
C ILE A 68 -10.25 0.24 2.60
N PRO A 69 -9.55 -0.60 1.81
CA PRO A 69 -10.18 -1.73 1.14
C PRO A 69 -10.76 -2.74 2.14
N ILE A 70 -11.91 -3.31 1.78
CA ILE A 70 -12.65 -4.27 2.63
C ILE A 70 -12.27 -5.70 2.24
N LYS A 71 -11.73 -6.47 3.19
CA LYS A 71 -11.38 -7.89 2.99
C LYS A 71 -12.66 -8.71 2.77
N GLU A 72 -12.62 -9.65 1.82
CA GLU A 72 -13.70 -10.61 1.55
C GLU A 72 -15.07 -9.98 1.24
N TYR A 73 -15.09 -8.78 0.64
CA TYR A 73 -16.35 -8.08 0.33
C TYR A 73 -17.30 -8.90 -0.56
N TYR A 74 -16.76 -9.62 -1.55
CA TYR A 74 -17.55 -10.41 -2.51
C TYR A 74 -17.83 -11.83 -2.01
N LYS A 75 -18.28 -11.91 -0.77
CA LYS A 75 -18.74 -13.14 -0.11
C LYS A 75 -20.26 -13.12 0.00
N THR A 76 -20.91 -14.14 -0.52
CA THR A 76 -22.37 -14.26 -0.48
C THR A 76 -22.79 -15.71 -0.68
N ASP A 77 -23.90 -16.08 -0.03
CA ASP A 77 -24.59 -17.35 -0.27
C ASP A 77 -25.84 -17.15 -1.15
N SER A 78 -26.10 -15.92 -1.63
CA SER A 78 -27.23 -15.59 -2.49
C SER A 78 -26.86 -15.60 -3.97
N PHE A 79 -27.57 -16.43 -4.74
CA PHE A 79 -27.43 -16.47 -6.20
C PHE A 79 -27.81 -15.15 -6.88
N ASP A 80 -28.82 -14.44 -6.37
CA ASP A 80 -29.25 -13.16 -6.94
C ASP A 80 -28.18 -12.07 -6.77
N ILE A 81 -27.52 -12.04 -5.60
CA ILE A 81 -26.39 -11.14 -5.36
C ILE A 81 -25.22 -11.48 -6.29
N LEU A 82 -24.92 -12.77 -6.46
CA LEU A 82 -23.88 -13.21 -7.39
C LEU A 82 -24.20 -12.80 -8.83
N LYS A 83 -25.43 -13.04 -9.28
CA LYS A 83 -25.90 -12.62 -10.62
C LYS A 83 -25.80 -11.11 -10.80
N LEU A 84 -26.16 -10.34 -9.78
CA LEU A 84 -26.02 -8.88 -9.78
C LEU A 84 -24.56 -8.47 -9.96
N TRP A 85 -23.62 -9.01 -9.18
CA TRP A 85 -22.20 -8.67 -9.30
C TRP A 85 -21.63 -8.96 -10.69
N PHE A 86 -21.90 -10.14 -11.23
CA PHE A 86 -21.37 -10.54 -12.54
C PHE A 86 -21.98 -9.77 -13.72
N SER A 87 -23.17 -9.19 -13.55
CA SER A 87 -23.84 -8.40 -14.60
C SER A 87 -23.59 -6.90 -14.50
N SER A 88 -23.31 -6.38 -13.29
CA SER A 88 -23.24 -4.93 -13.04
C SER A 88 -21.86 -4.40 -12.68
N ILE A 89 -20.92 -5.25 -12.23
CA ILE A 89 -19.61 -4.82 -11.76
C ILE A 89 -18.56 -5.14 -12.82
N GLU A 90 -17.84 -4.12 -13.28
CA GLU A 90 -16.70 -4.32 -14.15
C GLU A 90 -15.57 -5.05 -13.42
N LYS A 91 -14.90 -5.96 -14.12
CA LYS A 91 -13.71 -6.65 -13.60
C LYS A 91 -12.59 -5.65 -13.34
N SER A 92 -11.84 -5.87 -12.27
CA SER A 92 -10.68 -5.07 -11.90
C SER A 92 -9.66 -5.03 -13.04
N SER A 93 -9.21 -3.82 -13.39
CA SER A 93 -8.22 -3.59 -14.44
C SER A 93 -6.84 -3.25 -13.91
N LEU A 94 -6.78 -2.87 -12.64
CA LEU A 94 -5.58 -2.47 -11.93
C LEU A 94 -5.44 -3.27 -10.63
N LEU A 95 -4.21 -3.43 -10.17
CA LEU A 95 -3.88 -3.93 -8.85
C LEU A 95 -3.12 -2.81 -8.14
N ASN A 96 -3.68 -2.30 -7.05
CA ASN A 96 -2.98 -1.38 -6.17
C ASN A 96 -2.08 -2.19 -5.24
N VAL A 97 -0.81 -1.81 -5.17
CA VAL A 97 0.24 -2.55 -4.46
C VAL A 97 0.90 -1.63 -3.45
N HIS A 98 1.00 -2.10 -2.21
CA HIS A 98 1.71 -1.43 -1.14
C HIS A 98 2.97 -2.20 -0.78
N MET A 99 4.12 -1.59 -1.03
CA MET A 99 5.42 -2.12 -0.65
C MET A 99 5.99 -1.34 0.53
N ILE A 100 6.74 -2.03 1.38
CA ILE A 100 7.46 -1.41 2.49
C ILE A 100 8.93 -1.77 2.33
N GLN A 101 9.76 -0.76 2.12
CA GLN A 101 11.20 -0.89 2.05
C GLN A 101 11.79 -0.62 3.44
N PRO A 102 12.37 -1.63 4.11
CA PRO A 102 13.04 -1.41 5.38
C PRO A 102 14.34 -0.63 5.13
N LEU A 103 14.69 0.27 6.04
CA LEU A 103 15.92 1.05 5.94
C LEU A 103 17.00 0.43 6.82
N GLN A 104 18.17 0.26 6.22
CA GLN A 104 19.33 -0.32 6.91
C GLN A 104 19.81 0.62 8.01
N SER A 105 20.04 0.07 9.19
CA SER A 105 20.78 0.77 10.25
C SER A 105 22.29 0.60 10.00
N SER A 106 23.10 1.58 10.42
CA SER A 106 24.58 1.50 10.37
C SER A 106 25.15 0.26 11.06
N SER A 107 24.38 -0.35 11.96
CA SER A 107 24.73 -1.56 12.71
C SER A 107 24.40 -2.88 12.00
N GLN A 108 23.84 -2.86 10.78
CA GLN A 108 23.41 -4.06 10.05
C GLN A 108 24.28 -4.29 8.82
N ASN A 109 24.78 -5.51 8.65
CA ASN A 109 25.51 -5.95 7.44
C ASN A 109 24.59 -6.59 6.38
N VAL A 110 23.28 -6.63 6.62
CA VAL A 110 22.29 -7.24 5.72
C VAL A 110 21.41 -6.15 5.13
N ILE A 111 21.28 -6.14 3.81
CA ILE A 111 20.34 -5.28 3.11
C ILE A 111 18.94 -5.91 3.21
N PRO A 112 17.99 -5.29 3.93
CA PRO A 112 16.69 -5.90 4.14
C PRO A 112 15.84 -5.82 2.88
N SER A 113 15.21 -6.95 2.51
CA SER A 113 14.38 -7.02 1.31
C SER A 113 13.04 -6.29 1.51
N PRO A 114 12.53 -5.59 0.48
CA PRO A 114 11.21 -5.00 0.50
C PRO A 114 10.14 -6.06 0.78
N PHE A 115 9.05 -5.62 1.39
CA PHE A 115 7.95 -6.49 1.81
C PHE A 115 6.64 -6.01 1.21
N LEU A 116 5.90 -6.92 0.59
CA LEU A 116 4.55 -6.67 0.12
C LEU A 116 3.60 -6.60 1.31
N LEU A 117 3.16 -5.39 1.66
CA LEU A 117 2.27 -5.15 2.79
C LEU A 117 0.83 -5.55 2.45
N ALA A 118 0.33 -5.13 1.29
CA ALA A 118 -1.02 -5.41 0.83
C ALA A 118 -1.11 -5.25 -0.69
N ALA A 119 -2.05 -5.94 -1.31
CA ALA A 119 -2.45 -5.70 -2.69
C ALA A 119 -3.95 -5.98 -2.88
N TYR A 120 -4.62 -5.20 -3.72
CA TYR A 120 -6.04 -5.38 -4.01
C TYR A 120 -6.45 -4.84 -5.38
N GLY A 121 -7.49 -5.45 -5.96
CA GLY A 121 -8.05 -5.03 -7.24
C GLY A 121 -8.66 -3.63 -7.15
N THR A 122 -8.38 -2.77 -8.13
CA THR A 122 -8.99 -1.45 -8.22
C THR A 122 -9.25 -1.04 -9.67
N ASN A 123 -9.89 0.10 -9.82
CA ASN A 123 -10.10 0.79 -11.09
C ASN A 123 -9.46 2.20 -11.01
N THR A 124 -9.71 3.02 -12.02
CA THR A 124 -9.15 4.37 -12.11
C THR A 124 -9.86 5.41 -11.25
N THR A 125 -10.85 5.04 -10.43
CA THR A 125 -11.67 6.01 -9.68
C THR A 125 -11.06 6.46 -8.35
N THR A 126 -9.87 5.98 -8.01
CA THR A 126 -9.17 6.38 -6.78
C THR A 126 -8.78 7.86 -6.84
N THR A 127 -9.14 8.62 -5.81
CA THR A 127 -8.83 10.04 -5.68
C THR A 127 -7.58 10.28 -4.80
N ALA A 128 -7.05 11.50 -4.83
CA ALA A 128 -5.95 11.89 -3.94
C ALA A 128 -6.33 11.78 -2.45
N ASP A 129 -7.58 12.05 -2.09
CA ASP A 129 -8.06 11.96 -0.71
C ASP A 129 -8.12 10.51 -0.23
N ASP A 130 -8.49 9.58 -1.13
CA ASP A 130 -8.45 8.14 -0.85
C ASP A 130 -7.03 7.67 -0.54
N ILE A 131 -6.06 8.14 -1.33
CA ILE A 131 -4.64 7.85 -1.15
C ILE A 131 -4.15 8.38 0.20
N LEU A 132 -4.46 9.63 0.53
CA LEU A 132 -4.05 10.25 1.79
C LEU A 132 -4.58 9.50 3.01
N GLN A 133 -5.87 9.15 3.02
CA GLN A 133 -6.48 8.42 4.12
C GLN A 133 -5.85 7.04 4.30
N ARG A 134 -5.49 6.38 3.19
CA ARG A 134 -4.79 5.11 3.21
C ARG A 134 -3.35 5.22 3.71
N TRP A 135 -2.59 6.23 3.26
CA TRP A 135 -1.25 6.51 3.79
C TRP A 135 -1.29 6.83 5.28
N TRP A 136 -2.29 7.59 5.73
CA TRP A 136 -2.52 7.88 7.13
C TRP A 136 -2.82 6.62 7.95
N TYR A 137 -3.69 5.75 7.45
CA TYR A 137 -3.99 4.45 8.08
C TYR A 137 -2.72 3.60 8.20
N ILE A 138 -1.96 3.44 7.11
CA ILE A 138 -0.71 2.69 7.09
C ILE A 138 0.27 3.27 8.12
N PHE A 139 0.48 4.59 8.08
CA PHE A 139 1.36 5.30 9.00
C PHE A 139 1.00 5.04 10.47
N ASN A 140 -0.29 5.14 10.83
CA ASN A 140 -0.76 4.90 12.19
C ASN A 140 -0.54 3.45 12.63
N GLN A 141 -0.81 2.48 11.75
CA GLN A 141 -0.59 1.05 12.03
C GLN A 141 0.89 0.73 12.29
N PHE A 142 1.80 1.40 11.59
CA PHE A 142 3.25 1.30 11.85
C PHE A 142 3.66 1.98 13.15
N SER A 143 3.13 3.17 13.43
CA SER A 143 3.44 3.93 14.65
C SER A 143 3.07 3.15 15.92
N GLN A 144 1.89 2.52 15.93
CA GLN A 144 1.46 1.61 17.01
C GLN A 144 2.41 0.43 17.24
N ARG A 145 3.15 0.03 16.19
CA ARG A 145 4.09 -1.08 16.20
C ARG A 145 5.55 -0.64 16.44
N LYS A 146 5.78 0.63 16.79
CA LYS A 146 7.10 1.26 17.00
C LYS A 146 8.00 1.21 15.76
N ILE A 147 7.40 1.26 14.58
CA ILE A 147 8.10 1.38 13.30
C ILE A 147 7.79 2.75 12.73
N ARG A 148 8.82 3.48 12.31
CA ARG A 148 8.69 4.82 11.75
C ARG A 148 8.74 4.76 10.22
N ILE A 149 7.62 5.11 9.58
CA ILE A 149 7.60 5.41 8.15
C ILE A 149 8.14 6.83 7.97
N ILE A 150 9.25 6.97 7.23
CA ILE A 150 9.88 8.28 7.00
C ILE A 150 9.30 9.02 5.78
N GLY A 151 8.59 8.29 4.91
CA GLY A 151 7.99 8.85 3.71
C GLY A 151 7.30 7.77 2.86
N PHE A 152 6.61 8.25 1.82
CA PHE A 152 5.98 7.43 0.80
C PHE A 152 6.53 7.79 -0.59
N SER A 153 6.72 6.80 -1.46
CA SER A 153 7.03 6.95 -2.87
C SER A 153 5.93 6.37 -3.74
N THR A 154 5.82 6.87 -4.96
CA THR A 154 4.76 6.50 -5.89
C THR A 154 5.13 6.98 -7.30
N ASP A 155 4.35 6.57 -8.29
CA ASP A 155 4.46 7.03 -9.66
C ASP A 155 3.95 8.47 -9.84
N ALA A 156 4.40 9.14 -10.89
CA ALA A 156 4.08 10.53 -11.19
C ALA A 156 2.65 10.75 -11.73
N ASP A 157 1.68 9.91 -11.38
CA ASP A 157 0.26 10.12 -11.68
C ASP A 157 -0.26 11.34 -10.90
N ALA A 158 -1.07 12.17 -11.56
CA ALA A 158 -1.58 13.43 -11.02
C ALA A 158 -2.27 13.26 -9.65
N LYS A 159 -2.99 12.15 -9.43
CA LYS A 159 -3.67 11.89 -8.14
C LYS A 159 -2.67 11.66 -7.00
N TYR A 160 -1.56 10.98 -7.28
CA TYR A 160 -0.51 10.76 -6.30
C TYR A 160 0.34 12.01 -6.09
N LEU A 161 0.66 12.76 -7.14
CA LEU A 161 1.34 14.05 -7.01
C LEU A 161 0.53 15.03 -6.16
N ARG A 162 -0.80 15.04 -6.32
CA ARG A 162 -1.69 15.82 -5.45
C ARG A 162 -1.65 15.33 -4.01
N ALA A 163 -1.71 14.02 -3.78
CA ALA A 163 -1.60 13.45 -2.43
C ALA A 163 -0.24 13.78 -1.79
N MET A 164 0.86 13.67 -2.52
CA MET A 164 2.20 14.07 -2.08
C MET A 164 2.26 15.55 -1.70
N ARG A 165 1.75 16.44 -2.54
CA ARG A 165 1.70 17.88 -2.24
C ARG A 165 0.93 18.17 -0.94
N LEU A 166 -0.22 17.51 -0.76
CA LEU A 166 -1.06 17.69 0.43
C LEU A 166 -0.39 17.12 1.69
N ILE A 167 0.22 15.92 1.62
CA ILE A 167 0.87 15.31 2.78
C ILE A 167 2.18 16.04 3.15
N SER A 168 2.91 16.58 2.18
CA SER A 168 4.07 17.43 2.45
C SER A 168 3.68 18.68 3.23
N GLY A 169 2.55 19.33 2.88
CA GLY A 169 2.01 20.44 3.67
C GLY A 169 1.56 20.01 5.08
N PHE A 170 1.06 18.78 5.24
CA PHE A 170 0.77 18.19 6.55
C PHE A 170 2.03 17.95 7.39
N PHE A 171 3.09 17.39 6.79
CA PHE A 171 4.38 17.20 7.46
C PHE A 171 5.08 18.53 7.80
N ASP A 172 4.86 19.57 6.98
CA ASP A 172 5.36 20.92 7.23
C ASP A 172 4.62 21.60 8.41
N SER A 173 3.29 21.39 8.51
CA SER A 173 2.44 21.96 9.56
C SER A 173 2.39 21.16 10.87
N SER A 174 2.83 19.90 10.88
CA SER A 174 2.94 19.06 12.09
C SER A 174 4.39 18.58 12.32
N PRO A 175 5.30 19.46 12.80
CA PRO A 175 6.71 19.16 12.93
C PRO A 175 6.96 18.30 14.17
N ASN A 176 6.85 16.98 14.06
CA ASN A 176 7.42 16.08 15.07
C ASN A 176 8.95 15.99 14.99
N LEU A 177 9.58 16.82 14.17
CA LEU A 177 10.99 17.20 14.21
C LEU A 177 11.14 18.51 13.43
N GLN A 178 12.05 19.38 13.87
CA GLN A 178 12.56 20.48 13.05
C GLN A 178 13.42 19.91 11.92
N LEU A 179 12.80 19.15 11.00
CA LEU A 179 13.45 18.54 9.84
C LEU A 179 14.17 19.59 8.99
N HIS A 180 13.65 20.81 8.93
CA HIS A 180 14.29 21.96 8.29
C HIS A 180 15.64 22.38 8.91
N GLN A 181 15.96 21.90 10.12
CA GLN A 181 17.20 22.18 10.86
C GLN A 181 18.14 20.98 10.92
N HIS A 182 17.74 19.81 10.40
CA HIS A 182 18.60 18.63 10.42
C HIS A 182 19.78 18.80 9.43
N PRO A 183 21.02 18.43 9.77
CA PRO A 183 22.20 18.66 8.92
C PRO A 183 22.17 17.92 7.58
N LEU A 184 21.30 16.91 7.44
CA LEU A 184 21.07 16.17 6.19
C LEU A 184 19.79 16.61 5.44
N ALA A 185 19.15 17.70 5.86
CA ALA A 185 17.96 18.21 5.19
C ALA A 185 18.31 18.80 3.82
N PHE A 186 17.76 18.24 2.76
CA PHE A 186 17.91 18.79 1.42
C PHE A 186 16.95 19.96 1.21
N LYS A 187 17.50 21.17 1.02
CA LYS A 187 16.72 22.37 0.71
C LYS A 187 16.55 22.49 -0.80
N ILE A 188 15.30 22.37 -1.27
CA ILE A 188 14.96 22.71 -2.65
C ILE A 188 14.74 24.22 -2.70
N GLN A 189 15.71 24.96 -3.25
CA GLN A 189 15.48 26.36 -3.63
C GLN A 189 14.73 26.36 -4.97
N THR A 190 13.42 26.55 -4.91
CA THR A 190 12.65 26.89 -6.11
C THR A 190 12.94 28.35 -6.42
N THR A 191 13.58 28.63 -7.55
CA THR A 191 13.67 29.99 -8.08
C THR A 191 12.24 30.48 -8.33
N SER A 192 11.86 31.55 -7.64
CA SER A 192 10.60 32.27 -7.84
C SER A 192 10.64 32.95 -9.21
N GLN A 193 10.54 32.16 -10.27
CA GLN A 193 10.30 32.55 -11.66
C GLN A 193 10.08 31.25 -12.42
N TRP A 194 8.82 30.84 -12.50
CA TRP A 194 8.35 30.03 -13.61
C TRP A 194 7.60 30.99 -14.55
N PRO A 195 7.88 30.98 -15.86
CA PRO A 195 7.14 31.76 -16.85
C PRO A 195 5.69 31.30 -16.98
#